data_AF-A0AAN7GFE6-F1
#
_entry.id   AF-A0AAN7GFE6-F1
#
_cell.length_a   1.000
_cell.length_b   1.000
_cell.length_c   1.000
_cell.angle_alpha   90.00
_cell.angle_beta   90.00
_cell.angle_gamma   90.00
#
_symmetry.space_group_name_H-M   'P 1'
#
loop_
_entity.id
_entity.type
_entity.pdbx_description
1 polymer ?
#
loop_
_entity_poly.entity_id
_entity_poly.type
_entity_poly.pdbx_seq_one_letter_code
_entity_poly.pdbx_strand_id
1 'polypeptide(L)'
;MDGKQQTAVPGGDCGGSDQVLPERPVRVYADGIYDLFHFGHARALEQAKKEFPNTYLLVGCCNDETTHKYKGKTVMSEDERYESLRHCKWVDEVIPDAPWVINQEFIDKHQIDFVAHDSLPYADASGAGNDVYEFVKAVGKFRETKRTEGISTSDIIMRIVKDYNQYVLRNLDRGYSRKELGVSYVKEKRLRVNRRLKKLQEKVKEQQEKVGEKIQTVAKTARMSHTEWVENADRWVAGFLEMFEEGCHKMGTAIRDRIQESLRSQQLLNGIADDDEEYYEDYSDYFDDDEHEDDNVLQKQKR
;
A
#
# COMPACT_ATOMS: atom_id res chain seq x y z
N MET A 1 13.26 -67.78 65.97
CA MET A 1 13.48 -66.41 65.48
C MET A 1 14.09 -66.55 64.09
N ASP A 2 13.93 -65.51 63.27
CA ASP A 2 14.49 -65.33 61.92
C ASP A 2 13.68 -66.03 60.81
N GLY A 3 12.77 -65.38 60.07
CA GLY A 3 12.79 -64.00 59.59
C GLY A 3 13.28 -63.99 58.14
N LYS A 4 12.48 -64.49 57.19
CA LYS A 4 12.78 -64.45 55.75
C LYS A 4 12.78 -62.98 55.28
N GLN A 5 13.94 -62.48 54.86
CA GLN A 5 14.08 -61.18 54.23
C GLN A 5 14.16 -61.35 52.71
N GLN A 6 13.24 -60.65 52.04
CA GLN A 6 13.01 -60.62 50.61
C GLN A 6 13.95 -59.56 50.02
N THR A 7 14.87 -59.93 49.13
CA THR A 7 15.74 -58.97 48.44
C THR A 7 15.01 -58.39 47.23
N ALA A 8 14.74 -57.09 47.30
CA ALA A 8 14.16 -56.30 46.23
C ALA A 8 15.19 -56.07 45.10
N VAL A 9 14.71 -56.17 43.86
CA VAL A 9 15.44 -55.77 42.65
C VAL A 9 15.39 -54.24 42.55
N PRO A 10 16.49 -53.51 42.28
CA PRO A 10 16.41 -52.08 42.04
C PRO A 10 15.82 -51.84 40.65
N GLY A 11 14.69 -51.14 40.61
CA GLY A 11 14.08 -50.63 39.40
C GLY A 11 15.03 -49.67 38.69
N GLY A 12 15.29 -49.93 37.42
CA GLY A 12 15.95 -48.98 36.53
C GLY A 12 15.05 -47.77 36.36
N ASP A 13 15.52 -46.64 36.85
CA ASP A 13 14.97 -45.32 36.56
C ASP A 13 15.17 -45.05 35.06
N CYS A 14 14.09 -45.23 34.29
CA CYS A 14 14.00 -44.79 32.91
C CYS A 14 13.76 -43.27 32.90
N GLY A 15 14.81 -42.53 33.24
CA GLY A 15 14.91 -41.10 32.95
C GLY A 15 14.84 -40.91 31.44
N GLY A 16 13.64 -40.61 30.95
CA GLY A 16 13.42 -40.20 29.58
C GLY A 16 14.32 -39.02 29.28
N SER A 17 15.16 -39.20 28.26
CA SER A 17 15.99 -38.14 27.72
C SER A 17 15.10 -36.96 27.33
N ASP A 18 15.12 -35.90 28.13
CA ASP A 18 14.85 -34.55 27.66
C ASP A 18 15.84 -34.32 26.50
N GLN A 19 15.36 -34.49 25.28
CA GLN A 19 16.08 -34.15 24.08
C GLN A 19 16.18 -32.63 24.08
N VAL A 20 17.28 -32.11 24.65
CA VAL A 20 17.66 -30.71 24.59
C VAL A 20 17.68 -30.32 23.11
N LEU A 21 16.69 -29.55 22.67
CA LEU A 21 16.65 -28.96 21.33
C LEU A 21 17.98 -28.21 21.13
N PRO A 22 18.66 -28.36 19.98
CA PRO A 22 20.01 -27.81 19.82
C PRO A 22 20.01 -26.29 20.03
N GLU A 23 21.06 -25.82 20.72
CA GLU A 23 21.39 -24.47 21.20
C GLU A 23 21.50 -23.36 20.13
N ARG A 24 20.90 -23.51 18.93
CA ARG A 24 20.97 -22.50 17.86
C ARG A 24 19.65 -21.73 17.71
N PRO A 25 19.69 -20.40 17.50
CA PRO A 25 18.50 -19.62 17.18
C PRO A 25 17.78 -20.14 15.92
N VAL A 26 16.45 -20.02 15.89
CA VAL A 26 15.63 -20.26 14.71
C VAL A 26 15.90 -19.13 13.71
N ARG A 27 16.30 -19.48 12.49
CA ARG A 27 16.66 -18.51 11.45
C ARG A 27 15.43 -18.19 10.61
N VAL A 28 14.90 -16.99 10.81
CA VAL A 28 13.75 -16.48 10.05
C VAL A 28 14.27 -15.51 9.01
N TYR A 29 13.79 -15.64 7.77
CA TYR A 29 14.07 -14.73 6.68
C TYR A 29 12.84 -13.90 6.37
N ALA A 30 12.98 -12.57 6.29
CA ALA A 30 11.95 -11.68 5.77
C ALA A 30 12.54 -10.87 4.62
N ASP A 31 11.79 -10.70 3.55
CA ASP A 31 12.22 -9.95 2.38
C ASP A 31 11.30 -8.78 2.04
N GLY A 32 11.86 -7.87 1.25
CA GLY A 32 11.13 -6.72 0.77
C GLY A 32 12.02 -5.73 0.05
N ILE A 33 11.39 -4.63 -0.37
CA ILE A 33 12.10 -3.51 -1.00
C ILE A 33 12.57 -2.53 0.07
N TYR A 34 11.74 -2.30 1.10
CA TYR A 34 12.03 -1.42 2.22
C TYR A 34 12.32 0.05 1.85
N ASP A 35 11.78 0.50 0.72
CA ASP A 35 11.83 1.90 0.28
C ASP A 35 11.05 2.82 1.23
N LEU A 36 11.59 4.02 1.49
CA LEU A 36 11.13 4.95 2.54
C LEU A 36 10.87 4.23 3.87
N PHE A 37 11.90 3.56 4.41
CA PHE A 37 11.75 2.68 5.57
C PHE A 37 10.96 3.31 6.72
N HIS A 38 9.77 2.76 6.99
CA HIS A 38 8.79 3.33 7.92
C HIS A 38 8.34 2.31 8.97
N PHE A 39 7.56 2.76 9.97
CA PHE A 39 7.16 1.91 11.10
C PHE A 39 6.32 0.69 10.71
N GLY A 40 5.63 0.73 9.56
CA GLY A 40 4.97 -0.46 9.00
C GLY A 40 5.94 -1.61 8.70
N HIS A 41 7.10 -1.32 8.08
CA HIS A 41 8.15 -2.31 7.86
C HIS A 41 8.72 -2.81 9.19
N ALA A 42 9.06 -1.89 10.09
CA ALA A 42 9.63 -2.23 11.40
C ALA A 42 8.70 -3.13 12.23
N ARG A 43 7.37 -2.93 12.17
CA ARG A 43 6.38 -3.79 12.85
C ARG A 43 6.22 -5.17 12.20
N ALA A 44 6.38 -5.28 10.88
CA ALA A 44 6.41 -6.58 10.22
C ALA A 44 7.67 -7.37 10.63
N LEU A 45 8.83 -6.71 10.66
CA LEU A 45 10.09 -7.30 11.15
C LEU A 45 10.03 -7.64 12.64
N GLU A 46 9.34 -6.84 13.46
CA GLU A 46 9.08 -7.16 14.87
C GLU A 46 8.30 -8.46 15.02
N GLN A 47 7.26 -8.67 14.21
CA GLN A 47 6.47 -9.91 14.21
C GLN A 47 7.36 -11.10 13.84
N ALA A 48 8.13 -10.99 12.75
CA ALA A 48 9.07 -12.04 12.33
C ALA A 48 10.12 -12.38 13.42
N LYS A 49 10.67 -11.36 14.10
CA LYS A 49 11.65 -11.53 15.19
C LYS A 49 11.04 -12.18 16.44
N LYS A 50 9.75 -11.99 16.68
CA LYS A 50 9.04 -12.50 17.87
C LYS A 50 8.30 -13.82 17.64
N GLU A 51 8.33 -14.34 16.41
CA GLU A 51 7.64 -15.59 16.05
C GLU A 51 8.08 -16.78 16.91
N PHE A 52 9.38 -16.84 17.27
CA PHE A 52 9.93 -17.85 18.15
C PHE A 52 10.67 -17.23 19.34
N PRO A 53 10.77 -17.93 20.50
CA PRO A 53 11.45 -17.42 21.69
C PRO A 53 12.93 -17.05 21.46
N ASN A 54 13.63 -17.77 20.57
CA ASN A 54 15.01 -17.53 20.21
C ASN A 54 15.14 -17.46 18.68
N THR A 55 14.96 -16.25 18.13
CA THR A 55 14.96 -16.00 16.68
C THR A 55 16.18 -15.20 16.26
N TYR A 56 16.80 -15.59 15.15
CA TYR A 56 17.75 -14.79 14.39
C TYR A 56 17.10 -14.39 13.06
N LEU A 57 16.88 -13.09 12.86
CA LEU A 57 16.17 -12.52 11.75
C LEU A 57 17.16 -12.01 10.70
N LEU A 58 17.16 -12.71 9.56
CA LEU A 58 17.79 -12.26 8.33
C LEU A 58 16.78 -11.44 7.54
N VAL A 59 17.20 -10.29 7.04
CA VAL A 59 16.36 -9.45 6.18
C VAL A 59 16.98 -9.27 4.81
N GLY A 60 16.33 -9.83 3.79
CA GLY A 60 16.72 -9.70 2.41
C GLY A 60 16.16 -8.44 1.76
N CYS A 61 17.00 -7.67 1.08
CA CYS A 61 16.58 -6.47 0.40
C CYS A 61 16.93 -6.55 -1.09
N CYS A 62 15.92 -6.47 -1.96
CA CYS A 62 16.13 -6.52 -3.41
C CYS A 62 16.94 -5.32 -3.89
N ASN A 63 17.82 -5.54 -4.86
CA ASN A 63 18.59 -4.49 -5.53
C ASN A 63 17.67 -3.59 -6.40
N ASP A 64 18.15 -2.43 -6.82
CA ASP A 64 17.38 -1.48 -7.62
C ASP A 64 17.02 -2.06 -9.00
N GLU A 65 17.96 -2.75 -9.66
CA GLU A 65 17.72 -3.35 -10.99
C GLU A 65 16.52 -4.32 -11.00
N THR A 66 16.52 -5.26 -10.05
CA THR A 66 15.46 -6.26 -9.86
C THR A 66 14.15 -5.57 -9.47
N THR A 67 14.21 -4.60 -8.58
CA THR A 67 13.01 -3.88 -8.11
C THR A 67 12.37 -3.09 -9.25
N HIS A 68 13.15 -2.37 -10.04
CA HIS A 68 12.65 -1.58 -11.16
C HIS A 68 12.09 -2.47 -12.27
N LYS A 69 12.68 -3.65 -12.47
CA LYS A 69 12.23 -4.62 -13.46
C LYS A 69 10.89 -5.27 -13.11
N TYR A 70 10.68 -5.65 -11.85
CA TYR A 70 9.54 -6.48 -11.45
C TYR A 70 8.46 -5.76 -10.64
N LYS A 71 8.75 -4.56 -10.12
CA LYS A 71 7.82 -3.81 -9.27
C LYS A 71 7.59 -2.37 -9.73
N GLY A 72 8.67 -1.61 -9.90
CA GLY A 72 8.63 -0.18 -10.18
C GLY A 72 9.76 0.59 -9.52
N LYS A 73 9.74 1.92 -9.67
CA LYS A 73 10.80 2.81 -9.18
C LYS A 73 10.86 2.86 -7.65
N THR A 74 12.06 3.13 -7.14
CA THR A 74 12.35 3.41 -5.72
C THR A 74 12.70 4.88 -5.54
N VAL A 75 12.37 5.46 -4.38
CA VAL A 75 12.81 6.81 -4.00
C VAL A 75 14.21 6.76 -3.41
N MET A 76 14.47 5.77 -2.55
CA MET A 76 15.78 5.51 -1.96
C MET A 76 16.57 4.51 -2.83
N SER A 77 17.86 4.77 -3.01
CA SER A 77 18.79 3.81 -3.61
C SER A 77 18.91 2.54 -2.78
N GLU A 78 19.36 1.45 -3.40
CA GLU A 78 19.56 0.18 -2.70
C GLU A 78 20.47 0.29 -1.47
N ASP A 79 21.56 1.06 -1.55
CA ASP A 79 22.48 1.26 -0.43
C ASP A 79 21.80 1.97 0.74
N GLU A 80 20.98 3.00 0.49
CA GLU A 80 20.22 3.70 1.53
C GLU A 80 19.17 2.78 2.18
N ARG A 81 18.55 1.89 1.39
CA ARG A 81 17.59 0.89 1.89
C ARG A 81 18.30 -0.17 2.74
N TYR A 82 19.48 -0.64 2.30
CA TYR A 82 20.31 -1.57 3.07
C TYR A 82 20.72 -0.97 4.41
N GLU A 83 21.18 0.28 4.42
CA GLU A 83 21.59 0.96 5.65
C GLU A 83 20.41 1.22 6.59
N SER A 84 19.25 1.59 6.04
CA SER A 84 18.01 1.76 6.82
C SER A 84 17.65 0.50 7.61
N LEU A 85 17.83 -0.68 7.00
CA LEU A 85 17.58 -1.97 7.65
C LEU A 85 18.59 -2.27 8.75
N ARG A 86 19.87 -1.91 8.58
CA ARG A 86 20.92 -2.12 9.61
C ARG A 86 20.63 -1.37 10.90
N HIS A 87 19.86 -0.29 10.83
CA HIS A 87 19.42 0.48 12.00
C HIS A 87 18.07 0.03 12.57
N CYS A 88 17.41 -0.96 11.96
CA CYS A 88 16.19 -1.52 12.52
C CYS A 88 16.50 -2.41 13.72
N LYS A 89 15.93 -2.06 14.89
CA LYS A 89 16.10 -2.78 16.16
C LYS A 89 15.93 -4.31 16.07
N TRP A 90 15.07 -4.79 15.17
CA TRP A 90 14.66 -6.19 15.11
C TRP A 90 15.56 -7.05 14.23
N VAL A 91 16.38 -6.43 13.38
CA VAL A 91 17.19 -7.09 12.35
C VAL A 91 18.53 -7.50 12.93
N ASP A 92 18.92 -8.77 12.74
CA ASP A 92 20.25 -9.25 13.13
C ASP A 92 21.22 -9.22 11.94
N GLU A 93 20.73 -9.52 10.73
CA GLU A 93 21.53 -9.62 9.52
C GLU A 93 20.77 -9.04 8.32
N VAL A 94 21.43 -8.22 7.52
CA VAL A 94 20.91 -7.72 6.24
C VAL A 94 21.59 -8.48 5.11
N ILE A 95 20.79 -9.03 4.18
CA ILE A 95 21.24 -9.67 2.95
C ILE A 95 20.95 -8.71 1.78
N PRO A 96 21.98 -7.99 1.27
CA PRO A 96 21.87 -7.22 0.04
C PRO A 96 21.63 -8.14 -1.16
N ASP A 97 21.16 -7.56 -2.27
CA ASP A 97 20.93 -8.28 -3.53
C ASP A 97 20.08 -9.56 -3.35
N ALA A 98 19.01 -9.45 -2.56
CA ALA A 98 18.13 -10.56 -2.31
C ALA A 98 17.38 -10.99 -3.58
N PRO A 99 17.18 -12.30 -3.81
CA PRO A 99 16.51 -12.79 -5.00
C PRO A 99 15.02 -12.43 -4.99
N TRP A 100 14.45 -12.19 -6.17
CA TRP A 100 13.01 -11.94 -6.35
C TRP A 100 12.14 -13.15 -5.97
N VAL A 101 12.64 -14.36 -6.25
CA VAL A 101 11.99 -15.64 -5.92
C VAL A 101 12.97 -16.48 -5.12
N ILE A 102 12.57 -16.89 -3.91
CA ILE A 102 13.40 -17.70 -3.02
C ILE A 102 13.42 -19.14 -3.56
N ASN A 103 14.63 -19.70 -3.71
CA ASN A 103 14.83 -21.08 -4.12
C ASN A 103 15.49 -21.92 -3.00
N GLN A 104 15.57 -23.23 -3.21
CA GLN A 104 16.17 -24.15 -2.22
C GLN A 104 17.65 -23.83 -1.97
N GLU A 105 18.41 -23.45 -2.99
CA GLU A 105 19.83 -23.10 -2.85
C GLU A 105 20.03 -21.90 -1.91
N PHE A 106 19.20 -20.87 -2.02
CA PHE A 106 19.23 -19.71 -1.15
C PHE A 106 18.87 -20.07 0.29
N ILE A 107 17.85 -20.90 0.48
CA ILE A 107 17.45 -21.43 1.80
C ILE A 107 18.60 -22.19 2.45
N ASP A 108 19.26 -23.06 1.70
CA ASP A 108 20.36 -23.89 2.21
C ASP A 108 21.59 -23.04 2.54
N LYS A 109 21.95 -22.10 1.65
CA LYS A 109 23.08 -21.17 1.81
C LYS A 109 22.97 -20.34 3.09
N HIS A 110 21.78 -19.81 3.37
CA HIS A 110 21.54 -18.94 4.53
C HIS A 110 21.00 -19.69 5.76
N GLN A 111 20.83 -21.02 5.66
CA GLN A 111 20.29 -21.90 6.68
C GLN A 111 18.91 -21.43 7.17
N ILE A 112 18.02 -21.08 6.25
CA ILE A 112 16.71 -20.50 6.56
C ILE A 112 15.75 -21.60 7.04
N ASP A 113 15.26 -21.44 8.27
CA ASP A 113 14.26 -22.34 8.86
C ASP A 113 12.85 -21.94 8.39
N PHE A 114 12.52 -20.64 8.44
CA PHE A 114 11.22 -20.09 8.04
C PHE A 114 11.34 -18.79 7.23
N VAL A 115 10.35 -18.53 6.37
CA VAL A 115 10.21 -17.28 5.61
C VAL A 115 8.97 -16.53 6.12
N ALA A 116 9.12 -15.25 6.44
CA ALA A 116 8.08 -14.41 7.01
C ALA A 116 7.71 -13.24 6.08
N HIS A 117 6.45 -13.20 5.64
CA HIS A 117 5.88 -12.10 4.84
C HIS A 117 4.37 -11.98 5.11
N ASP A 118 3.71 -10.94 4.62
CA ASP A 118 2.25 -10.87 4.66
C ASP A 118 1.58 -11.98 3.84
N SER A 119 0.32 -12.28 4.17
CA SER A 119 -0.41 -13.44 3.64
C SER A 119 -0.98 -13.25 2.23
N LEU A 120 -0.88 -12.04 1.67
CA LEU A 120 -1.41 -11.76 0.34
C LEU A 120 -0.54 -12.45 -0.71
N PRO A 121 -1.14 -13.14 -1.71
CA PRO A 121 -0.38 -13.68 -2.83
C PRO A 121 0.38 -12.55 -3.52
N TYR A 122 1.68 -12.74 -3.71
CA TYR A 122 2.51 -11.75 -4.38
C TYR A 122 2.73 -12.21 -5.81
N ALA A 123 1.98 -11.61 -6.74
CA ALA A 123 1.99 -12.00 -8.14
C ALA A 123 3.41 -12.03 -8.70
N ASP A 124 3.82 -13.19 -9.22
CA ASP A 124 5.17 -13.36 -9.72
C ASP A 124 5.34 -12.73 -11.11
N ALA A 125 5.84 -11.49 -11.11
CA ALA A 125 6.18 -10.77 -12.33
C ALA A 125 7.34 -11.39 -13.13
N SER A 126 8.06 -12.38 -12.59
CA SER A 126 9.10 -13.11 -13.31
C SER A 126 8.55 -14.22 -14.21
N GLY A 127 7.30 -14.63 -14.00
CA GLY A 127 6.61 -15.66 -14.79
C GLY A 127 6.94 -17.10 -14.39
N ALA A 128 7.54 -17.33 -13.21
CA ALA A 128 7.84 -18.67 -12.69
C ALA A 128 6.64 -19.31 -11.96
N GLY A 129 5.68 -18.52 -11.47
CA GLY A 129 4.49 -19.01 -10.79
C GLY A 129 3.36 -17.98 -10.68
N ASN A 130 2.36 -18.27 -9.84
CA ASN A 130 1.29 -17.31 -9.53
C ASN A 130 1.61 -16.48 -8.27
N ASP A 131 2.49 -17.00 -7.39
CA ASP A 131 2.89 -16.38 -6.14
C ASP A 131 4.38 -16.66 -5.90
N VAL A 132 5.20 -15.62 -5.67
CA VAL A 132 6.65 -15.78 -5.44
C VAL A 132 6.95 -16.63 -4.18
N TYR A 133 5.99 -16.74 -3.26
CA TYR A 133 6.11 -17.55 -2.05
C TYR A 133 5.51 -18.96 -2.18
N GLU A 134 5.04 -19.36 -3.36
CA GLU A 134 4.36 -20.65 -3.58
C GLU A 134 5.22 -21.83 -3.11
N PHE A 135 6.50 -21.84 -3.48
CA PHE A 135 7.45 -22.87 -3.07
C PHE A 135 7.58 -22.98 -1.55
N VAL A 136 7.80 -21.85 -0.85
CA VAL A 136 8.01 -21.85 0.61
C VAL A 136 6.73 -22.17 1.39
N LYS A 137 5.56 -21.82 0.84
CA LYS A 137 4.24 -22.24 1.35
C LYS A 137 4.05 -23.74 1.19
N ALA A 138 4.36 -24.31 0.03
CA ALA A 138 4.22 -25.74 -0.26
C ALA A 138 5.06 -26.63 0.67
N VAL A 139 6.27 -26.18 1.06
CA VAL A 139 7.14 -26.91 1.99
C VAL A 139 6.86 -26.59 3.47
N GLY A 140 5.82 -25.82 3.79
CA GLY A 140 5.40 -25.53 5.18
C GLY A 140 6.32 -24.58 5.95
N LYS A 141 7.19 -23.84 5.24
CA LYS A 141 8.17 -22.91 5.85
C LYS A 141 7.68 -21.46 5.92
N PHE A 142 6.50 -21.14 5.39
CA PHE A 142 5.97 -19.78 5.41
C PHE A 142 5.37 -19.41 6.78
N ARG A 143 5.55 -18.16 7.20
CA ARG A 143 4.99 -17.55 8.41
C ARG A 143 4.37 -16.21 8.06
N GLU A 144 3.10 -16.06 8.40
CA GLU A 144 2.34 -14.87 8.04
C GLU A 144 2.58 -13.73 9.03
N THR A 145 2.87 -12.55 8.50
CA THR A 145 2.87 -11.29 9.26
C THR A 145 1.67 -10.43 8.87
N LYS A 146 1.28 -9.52 9.75
CA LYS A 146 0.20 -8.57 9.50
C LYS A 146 0.75 -7.23 9.08
N ARG A 147 0.21 -6.68 8.00
CA ARG A 147 0.47 -5.30 7.57
C ARG A 147 -0.01 -4.33 8.64
N THR A 148 0.64 -3.18 8.71
CA THR A 148 0.19 -2.07 9.57
C THR A 148 -0.69 -1.14 8.74
N GLU A 149 -1.92 -0.92 9.19
CA GLU A 149 -2.86 0.02 8.54
C GLU A 149 -2.42 1.47 8.70
N GLY A 150 -2.79 2.32 7.74
CA GLY A 150 -2.52 3.77 7.76
C GLY A 150 -1.07 4.19 7.46
N ILE A 151 -0.23 3.26 6.99
CA ILE A 151 1.15 3.56 6.56
C ILE A 151 1.59 2.66 5.40
N SER A 152 2.18 3.27 4.37
CA SER A 152 2.92 2.58 3.31
C SER A 152 3.84 3.56 2.60
N THR A 153 4.81 3.05 1.83
CA THR A 153 5.67 3.88 0.95
C THR A 153 4.80 4.75 0.03
N SER A 154 3.77 4.16 -0.60
CA SER A 154 2.85 4.89 -1.48
C SER A 154 2.10 5.99 -0.74
N ASP A 155 1.61 5.73 0.46
CA ASP A 155 0.92 6.72 1.28
C ASP A 155 1.84 7.90 1.68
N ILE A 156 3.09 7.63 2.06
CA ILE A 156 4.08 8.69 2.33
C ILE A 156 4.31 9.54 1.07
N ILE A 157 4.50 8.90 -0.09
CA ILE A 157 4.68 9.60 -1.36
C ILE A 157 3.44 10.45 -1.69
N MET A 158 2.24 9.89 -1.55
CA MET A 158 0.98 10.58 -1.82
C MET A 158 0.82 11.83 -0.95
N ARG A 159 1.16 11.76 0.34
CA ARG A 159 1.13 12.93 1.25
C ARG A 159 2.05 14.03 0.74
N ILE A 160 3.29 13.70 0.39
CA ILE A 160 4.28 14.66 -0.13
C ILE A 160 3.81 15.28 -1.45
N VAL A 161 3.32 14.46 -2.38
CA VAL A 161 2.85 14.92 -3.70
C VAL A 161 1.61 15.81 -3.56
N LYS A 162 0.67 15.45 -2.68
CA LYS A 162 -0.53 16.25 -2.40
C LYS A 162 -0.16 17.63 -1.85
N ASP A 163 0.76 17.69 -0.90
CA ASP A 163 1.23 18.95 -0.30
C ASP A 163 2.00 19.79 -1.31
N TYR A 164 2.83 19.16 -2.16
CA TYR A 164 3.53 19.84 -3.25
C TYR A 164 2.56 20.44 -4.27
N ASN A 165 1.55 19.68 -4.70
CA ASN A 165 0.55 20.16 -5.64
C ASN A 165 -0.26 21.35 -5.07
N GLN A 166 -0.59 21.31 -3.78
CA GLN A 166 -1.21 22.44 -3.08
C GLN A 166 -0.27 23.64 -2.97
N TYR A 167 1.01 23.42 -2.69
CA TYR A 167 2.04 24.47 -2.69
C TYR A 167 2.12 25.15 -4.06
N VAL A 168 2.19 24.38 -5.15
CA VAL A 168 2.24 24.91 -6.52
C VAL A 168 1.01 25.76 -6.82
N LEU A 169 -0.19 25.25 -6.56
CA LEU A 169 -1.44 25.97 -6.80
C LEU A 169 -1.52 27.30 -6.04
N ARG A 170 -1.11 27.31 -4.76
CA ARG A 170 -1.12 28.53 -3.94
C ARG A 170 -0.13 29.59 -4.44
N ASN A 171 1.03 29.18 -4.94
CA ASN A 171 2.02 30.13 -5.45
C ASN A 171 1.65 30.66 -6.84
N LEU A 172 1.07 29.83 -7.70
CA LEU A 172 0.51 30.30 -8.98
C LEU A 172 -0.56 31.38 -8.76
N ASP A 173 -1.40 31.24 -7.74
CA ASP A 173 -2.41 32.26 -7.38
C ASP A 173 -1.82 33.57 -6.87
N ARG A 174 -0.67 33.49 -6.19
CA ARG A 174 0.06 34.65 -5.70
C ARG A 174 0.82 35.37 -6.81
N GLY A 175 0.79 34.84 -8.04
CA GLY A 175 1.39 35.46 -9.22
C GLY A 175 2.78 34.94 -9.57
N TYR A 176 3.29 33.91 -8.86
CA TYR A 176 4.53 33.25 -9.26
C TYR A 176 4.34 32.53 -10.60
N SER A 177 5.34 32.61 -11.47
CA SER A 177 5.34 31.92 -12.75
C SER A 177 5.69 30.44 -12.58
N ARG A 178 5.20 29.60 -13.51
CA ARG A 178 5.55 28.16 -13.54
C ARG A 178 7.06 27.91 -13.59
N LYS A 179 7.82 28.79 -14.27
CA LYS A 179 9.28 28.66 -14.44
C LYS A 179 10.00 28.84 -13.12
N GLU A 180 9.55 29.81 -12.31
CA GLU A 180 10.11 30.05 -10.97
C GLU A 180 9.83 28.90 -9.99
N LEU A 181 8.72 28.17 -10.20
CA LEU A 181 8.34 27.03 -9.38
C LEU A 181 8.92 25.69 -9.88
N GLY A 182 9.67 25.69 -11.00
CA GLY A 182 10.15 24.45 -11.63
C GLY A 182 9.02 23.54 -12.12
N VAL A 183 7.85 24.11 -12.45
CA VAL A 183 6.66 23.35 -12.82
C VAL A 183 6.50 23.31 -14.35
N SER A 184 6.32 22.11 -14.90
CA SER A 184 6.05 21.93 -16.33
C SER A 184 4.73 22.58 -16.74
N TYR A 185 4.65 23.01 -18.00
CA TYR A 185 3.44 23.66 -18.52
C TYR A 185 2.21 22.74 -18.44
N VAL A 186 2.39 21.46 -18.74
CA VAL A 186 1.33 20.44 -18.67
C VAL A 186 0.82 20.28 -17.23
N LYS A 187 1.74 20.18 -16.26
CA LYS A 187 1.39 20.07 -14.84
C LYS A 187 0.63 21.31 -14.35
N GLU A 188 1.05 22.51 -14.75
CA GLU A 188 0.33 23.75 -14.43
C GLU A 188 -1.11 23.73 -14.97
N LYS A 189 -1.30 23.34 -16.23
CA LYS A 189 -2.63 23.28 -16.85
C LYS A 189 -3.52 22.24 -16.19
N ARG A 190 -3.00 21.04 -15.91
CA ARG A 190 -3.73 19.97 -15.21
C ARG A 190 -4.18 20.44 -13.83
N LEU A 191 -3.26 21.00 -13.02
CA LEU A 191 -3.58 21.53 -11.69
C LEU A 191 -4.66 22.62 -11.76
N ARG A 192 -4.60 23.51 -12.76
CA ARG A 192 -5.60 24.56 -12.97
C ARG A 192 -6.97 23.99 -13.35
N VAL A 193 -7.02 22.95 -14.17
CA VAL A 193 -8.27 22.24 -14.54
C VAL A 193 -8.86 21.54 -13.33
N ASN A 194 -8.07 20.73 -12.61
CA ASN A 194 -8.52 20.01 -11.42
C ASN A 194 -9.08 20.97 -10.37
N ARG A 195 -8.46 22.14 -10.20
CA ARG A 195 -8.99 23.17 -9.30
C ARG A 195 -10.31 23.78 -9.77
N ARG A 196 -10.51 23.96 -11.08
CA ARG A 196 -11.79 24.42 -11.63
C ARG A 196 -12.89 23.40 -11.40
N LEU A 197 -12.59 22.11 -11.60
CA LEU A 197 -13.49 21.00 -11.33
C LEU A 197 -13.86 20.94 -9.84
N LYS A 198 -12.87 21.04 -8.94
CA LYS A 198 -13.12 21.07 -7.49
C LYS A 198 -14.02 22.23 -7.06
N LYS A 199 -13.79 23.44 -7.59
CA LYS A 199 -14.67 24.60 -7.34
C LYS A 199 -16.09 24.39 -7.90
N LEU A 200 -16.24 23.64 -9.00
CA LEU A 200 -17.54 23.30 -9.55
C LEU A 200 -18.26 22.29 -8.63
N GLN A 201 -17.56 21.25 -8.19
CA GLN A 201 -18.07 20.25 -7.26
C GLN A 201 -18.51 20.88 -5.94
N GLU A 202 -17.71 21.78 -5.35
CA GLU A 202 -18.06 22.54 -4.14
C GLU A 202 -19.36 23.35 -4.35
N LYS A 203 -19.49 24.05 -5.49
CA LYS A 203 -20.71 24.80 -5.81
C LYS A 203 -21.93 23.90 -6.02
N VAL A 204 -21.74 22.73 -6.64
CA VAL A 204 -22.82 21.74 -6.82
C VAL A 204 -23.28 21.22 -5.45
N LYS A 205 -22.34 20.89 -4.56
CA LYS A 205 -22.64 20.44 -3.20
C LYS A 205 -23.39 21.51 -2.40
N GLU A 206 -22.94 22.77 -2.44
CA GLU A 206 -23.66 23.88 -1.81
C GLU A 206 -25.09 24.07 -2.36
N GLN A 207 -25.28 23.85 -3.66
CA GLN A 207 -26.61 23.91 -4.28
C GLN A 207 -27.48 22.73 -3.85
N GLN A 208 -26.92 21.53 -3.75
CA GLN A 208 -27.63 20.35 -3.25
C GLN A 208 -28.09 20.55 -1.80
N GLU A 209 -27.23 21.04 -0.92
CA GLU A 209 -27.58 21.35 0.47
C GLU A 209 -28.72 22.37 0.53
N LYS A 210 -28.65 23.47 -0.23
CA LYS A 210 -29.71 24.48 -0.32
C LYS A 210 -31.03 23.93 -0.90
N VAL A 211 -30.95 23.02 -1.86
CA VAL A 211 -32.14 22.36 -2.44
C VAL A 211 -32.76 21.41 -1.42
N GLY A 212 -31.95 20.62 -0.71
CA GLY A 212 -32.40 19.74 0.38
C GLY A 212 -33.12 20.52 1.49
N GLU A 213 -32.56 21.64 1.94
CA GLU A 213 -33.18 22.52 2.95
C GLU A 213 -34.53 23.09 2.47
N LYS A 214 -34.61 23.50 1.20
CA LYS A 214 -35.86 24.00 0.60
C LYS A 214 -36.91 22.90 0.49
N ILE A 215 -36.54 21.70 0.04
CA ILE A 215 -37.43 20.54 -0.06
C ILE A 215 -37.96 20.17 1.32
N GLN A 216 -37.10 20.14 2.35
CA GLN A 216 -37.50 19.85 3.72
C GLN A 216 -38.48 20.91 4.27
N THR A 217 -38.30 22.18 3.88
CA THR A 217 -39.21 23.28 4.26
C THR A 217 -40.57 23.14 3.57
N VAL A 218 -40.59 22.87 2.25
CA VAL A 218 -41.82 22.68 1.47
C VAL A 218 -42.61 21.45 1.96
N ALA A 219 -41.94 20.34 2.27
CA ALA A 219 -42.58 19.15 2.84
C ALA A 219 -43.27 19.45 4.19
N LYS A 220 -42.62 20.24 5.07
CA LYS A 220 -43.20 20.71 6.33
C LYS A 220 -44.41 21.62 6.13
N THR A 221 -44.37 22.51 5.12
CA THR A 221 -45.46 23.44 4.81
C THR A 221 -46.66 22.77 4.13
N ALA A 222 -46.43 21.79 3.27
CA ALA A 222 -47.48 21.15 2.47
C ALA A 222 -48.27 20.04 3.22
N ARG A 223 -47.88 19.68 4.46
CA ARG A 223 -48.47 18.54 5.23
C ARG A 223 -48.60 17.26 4.39
N MET A 224 -47.66 17.03 3.47
CA MET A 224 -47.61 15.81 2.70
C MET A 224 -46.90 14.72 3.50
N SER A 225 -47.34 13.47 3.35
CA SER A 225 -46.68 12.29 3.91
C SER A 225 -45.19 12.33 3.57
N HIS A 226 -44.37 12.57 4.60
CA HIS A 226 -42.94 12.86 4.48
C HIS A 226 -42.14 11.69 3.86
N THR A 227 -42.63 10.47 4.00
CA THR A 227 -41.93 9.24 3.61
C THR A 227 -41.97 8.97 2.10
N GLU A 228 -43.13 9.09 1.45
CA GLU A 228 -43.27 8.75 0.02
C GLU A 228 -42.59 9.76 -0.92
N TRP A 229 -42.43 11.01 -0.46
CA TRP A 229 -41.83 12.07 -1.27
C TRP A 229 -40.30 12.17 -1.09
N VAL A 230 -39.79 11.95 0.12
CA VAL A 230 -38.35 11.91 0.40
C VAL A 230 -37.71 10.72 -0.31
N GLU A 231 -38.35 9.54 -0.29
CA GLU A 231 -37.83 8.35 -0.99
C GLU A 231 -37.76 8.54 -2.52
N ASN A 232 -38.72 9.26 -3.11
CA ASN A 232 -38.70 9.56 -4.55
C ASN A 232 -37.71 10.68 -4.92
N ALA A 233 -37.53 11.68 -4.04
CA ALA A 233 -36.57 12.76 -4.24
C ALA A 233 -35.14 12.26 -4.08
N ASP A 234 -34.85 11.46 -3.05
CA ASP A 234 -33.53 10.87 -2.84
C ASP A 234 -33.15 9.93 -3.98
N ARG A 235 -34.10 9.14 -4.50
CA ARG A 235 -33.88 8.30 -5.69
C ARG A 235 -33.62 9.11 -6.97
N TRP A 236 -34.29 10.25 -7.13
CA TRP A 236 -34.06 11.16 -8.26
C TRP A 236 -32.73 11.90 -8.15
N VAL A 237 -32.34 12.33 -6.94
CA VAL A 237 -31.07 13.00 -6.67
C VAL A 237 -29.92 12.03 -6.81
N ALA A 238 -30.05 10.79 -6.31
CA ALA A 238 -29.06 9.73 -6.49
C ALA A 238 -28.88 9.37 -7.96
N GLY A 239 -29.98 9.18 -8.71
CA GLY A 239 -29.89 8.90 -10.16
C GLY A 239 -29.32 10.07 -10.97
N PHE A 240 -29.61 11.31 -10.58
CA PHE A 240 -29.00 12.49 -11.20
C PHE A 240 -27.51 12.62 -10.87
N LEU A 241 -27.11 12.31 -9.63
CA LEU A 241 -25.72 12.28 -9.19
C LEU A 241 -24.92 11.20 -9.91
N GLU A 242 -25.46 9.99 -10.01
CA GLU A 242 -24.85 8.87 -10.74
C GLU A 242 -24.67 9.23 -12.22
N MET A 243 -25.69 9.80 -12.86
CA MET A 243 -25.59 10.28 -14.24
C MET A 243 -24.60 11.46 -14.42
N PHE A 244 -24.47 12.32 -13.43
CA PHE A 244 -23.57 13.48 -13.45
C PHE A 244 -22.11 13.08 -13.17
N GLU A 245 -21.88 12.15 -12.25
CA GLU A 245 -20.59 11.55 -11.94
C GLU A 245 -20.12 10.70 -13.12
N GLU A 246 -20.98 9.86 -13.70
CA GLU A 246 -20.69 9.18 -14.96
C GLU A 246 -20.39 10.16 -16.08
N GLY A 247 -21.13 11.28 -16.16
CA GLY A 247 -20.91 12.34 -17.16
C GLY A 247 -19.58 13.07 -16.97
N CYS A 248 -19.18 13.33 -15.72
CA CYS A 248 -17.91 13.95 -15.36
C CYS A 248 -16.74 12.99 -15.54
N HIS A 249 -16.91 11.71 -15.25
CA HIS A 249 -15.92 10.67 -15.55
C HIS A 249 -15.77 10.48 -17.06
N LYS A 250 -16.86 10.32 -17.82
CA LYS A 250 -16.83 10.19 -19.29
C LYS A 250 -16.25 11.43 -19.97
N MET A 251 -16.52 12.62 -19.44
CA MET A 251 -15.94 13.86 -19.95
C MET A 251 -14.48 14.04 -19.51
N GLY A 252 -14.12 13.63 -18.30
CA GLY A 252 -12.75 13.61 -17.80
C GLY A 252 -11.87 12.64 -18.59
N THR A 253 -12.35 11.43 -18.87
CA THR A 253 -11.69 10.44 -19.74
C THR A 253 -11.66 10.92 -21.18
N ALA A 254 -12.75 11.44 -21.75
CA ALA A 254 -12.73 11.94 -23.13
C ALA A 254 -11.81 13.17 -23.34
N ILE A 255 -11.68 14.05 -22.33
CA ILE A 255 -10.73 15.16 -22.37
C ILE A 255 -9.29 14.65 -22.21
N ARG A 256 -9.08 13.66 -21.34
CA ARG A 256 -7.79 12.96 -21.17
C ARG A 256 -7.36 12.28 -22.47
N ASP A 257 -8.24 11.51 -23.09
CA ASP A 257 -8.01 10.80 -24.35
C ASP A 257 -7.72 11.78 -25.49
N ARG A 258 -8.43 12.92 -25.55
CA ARG A 258 -8.13 13.99 -26.52
C ARG A 258 -6.78 14.66 -26.31
N ILE A 259 -6.38 14.85 -25.05
CA ILE A 259 -5.05 15.41 -24.73
C ILE A 259 -3.97 14.38 -25.09
N GLN A 260 -4.19 13.10 -24.82
CA GLN A 260 -3.28 11.99 -25.13
C GLN A 260 -3.16 11.71 -26.64
N GLU A 261 -4.25 11.82 -27.41
CA GLU A 261 -4.25 11.77 -28.88
C GLU A 261 -3.55 12.97 -29.50
N SER A 262 -3.74 14.17 -28.94
CA SER A 262 -3.05 15.38 -29.37
C SER A 262 -1.54 15.29 -29.11
N LEU A 263 -1.12 14.67 -28.00
CA LEU A 263 0.28 14.41 -27.66
C LEU A 263 0.92 13.38 -28.60
N ARG A 264 0.24 12.27 -28.91
CA ARG A 264 0.69 11.28 -29.92
C ARG A 264 0.82 11.90 -31.31
N SER A 265 -0.11 12.78 -31.67
CA SER A 265 -0.10 13.48 -32.96
C SER A 265 1.02 14.52 -33.06
N GLN A 266 1.41 15.15 -31.95
CA GLN A 266 2.56 16.07 -31.90
C GLN A 266 3.91 15.34 -31.86
N GLN A 267 4.01 14.17 -31.23
CA GLN A 267 5.22 13.31 -31.27
C GLN A 267 5.50 12.73 -32.67
N LEU A 268 4.46 12.48 -33.49
CA LEU A 268 4.61 12.09 -34.89
C LEU A 268 5.02 13.24 -35.83
N LEU A 269 4.78 14.50 -35.43
CA LEU A 269 5.13 15.70 -36.20
C LEU A 269 6.50 16.27 -35.84
N ASN A 270 6.94 16.14 -34.58
CA ASN A 270 8.25 16.60 -34.11
C ASN A 270 9.24 15.43 -33.99
N GLY A 271 9.63 14.89 -35.14
CA GLY A 271 10.88 14.17 -35.22
C GLY A 271 12.05 15.15 -35.08
N ILE A 272 12.83 14.97 -34.00
CA ILE A 272 14.20 15.45 -33.74
C ILE A 272 14.34 16.74 -32.91
N ALA A 273 15.12 16.59 -31.82
CA ALA A 273 15.84 17.54 -30.97
C ALA A 273 15.06 18.31 -29.89
N ASP A 274 15.03 17.78 -28.68
CA ASP A 274 15.93 18.23 -27.60
C ASP A 274 15.95 17.16 -26.49
N ASP A 275 17.15 16.65 -26.17
CA ASP A 275 17.44 15.87 -24.98
C ASP A 275 17.15 16.74 -23.74
N ASP A 276 16.50 16.15 -22.72
CA ASP A 276 16.18 16.67 -21.37
C ASP A 276 14.67 16.71 -21.01
N GLU A 277 13.81 15.96 -21.70
CA GLU A 277 12.50 15.58 -21.11
C GLU A 277 12.65 14.32 -20.24
N GLU A 278 13.01 14.54 -18.97
CA GLU A 278 12.86 13.53 -17.93
C GLU A 278 11.36 13.21 -17.77
N TYR A 279 10.94 12.12 -18.43
CA TYR A 279 9.59 11.56 -18.36
C TYR A 279 9.32 11.12 -16.91
N TYR A 280 8.82 12.04 -16.09
CA TYR A 280 8.09 11.69 -14.88
C TYR A 280 6.77 11.04 -15.31
N GLU A 281 6.78 9.71 -15.44
CA GLU A 281 5.55 8.93 -15.36
C GLU A 281 4.91 9.18 -14.00
N ASP A 282 3.93 10.07 -14.00
CA ASP A 282 3.21 10.51 -12.81
C ASP A 282 2.20 9.43 -12.41
N TYR A 283 2.65 8.50 -11.56
CA TYR A 283 1.81 7.45 -10.96
C TYR A 283 0.64 7.99 -10.09
N SER A 284 0.49 9.33 -9.96
CA SER A 284 -0.69 9.91 -9.31
C SER A 284 -2.00 9.54 -10.01
N ASP A 285 -1.96 9.15 -11.29
CA ASP A 285 -3.14 8.83 -12.10
C ASP A 285 -3.73 7.42 -11.82
N TYR A 286 -3.09 6.58 -10.98
CA TYR A 286 -3.55 5.21 -10.70
C TYR A 286 -4.41 5.04 -9.45
N PHE A 287 -4.56 6.07 -8.61
CA PHE A 287 -5.12 5.87 -7.26
C PHE A 287 -6.17 6.91 -6.84
N ASP A 288 -6.71 7.68 -7.79
CA ASP A 288 -7.82 8.63 -7.56
C ASP A 288 -9.21 7.93 -7.58
N ASP A 289 -9.26 6.62 -7.28
CA ASP A 289 -10.50 5.88 -7.01
C ASP A 289 -10.71 5.80 -5.50
N ASP A 290 -11.45 6.79 -4.99
CA ASP A 290 -12.32 6.80 -3.80
C ASP A 290 -11.89 5.99 -2.54
N GLU A 291 -11.32 6.71 -1.55
CA GLU A 291 -11.55 6.42 -0.13
C GLU A 291 -12.98 6.84 0.25
N HIS A 292 -13.94 5.93 0.10
CA HIS A 292 -15.20 6.00 0.84
C HIS A 292 -14.99 5.43 2.26
N GLU A 293 -14.59 6.28 3.20
CA GLU A 293 -14.79 6.00 4.63
C GLU A 293 -16.28 6.15 4.96
N ASP A 294 -16.98 5.01 5.05
CA ASP A 294 -18.31 4.93 5.66
C ASP A 294 -18.20 5.10 7.19
N ASP A 295 -18.19 6.35 7.63
CA ASP A 295 -18.42 6.74 9.03
C ASP A 295 -19.89 6.47 9.42
N ASN A 296 -20.28 5.20 9.59
CA ASN A 296 -21.57 4.88 10.23
C ASN A 296 -21.72 3.49 10.87
N VAL A 297 -20.69 2.97 11.56
CA VAL A 297 -20.83 1.76 12.39
C VAL A 297 -20.39 2.03 13.82
N LEU A 298 -21.08 2.92 14.53
CA LEU A 298 -20.94 3.06 15.99
C LEU A 298 -22.18 3.68 16.64
N GLN A 299 -23.38 3.12 16.38
CA GLN A 299 -24.56 3.47 17.19
C GLN A 299 -25.68 2.41 17.31
N LYS A 300 -25.38 1.13 17.15
CA LYS A 300 -26.32 0.04 17.50
C LYS A 300 -25.67 -1.06 18.32
N GLN A 301 -25.41 -0.78 19.60
CA GLN A 301 -25.32 -1.79 20.66
C GLN A 301 -25.53 -1.17 22.06
N LYS A 302 -26.63 -0.41 22.20
CA LYS A 302 -27.29 -0.20 23.49
C LYS A 302 -28.77 -0.56 23.34
N ARG A 303 -29.05 -1.85 23.46
CA ARG A 303 -30.23 -2.46 24.06
C ARG A 303 -30.05 -3.96 24.12
#